data_AF-A0A6A7B830-F1
#
_entry.id   AF-A0A6A7B830-F1
#
_cell.length_a   1.000
_cell.length_b   1.000
_cell.length_c   1.000
_cell.angle_alpha   90.00
_cell.angle_beta   90.00
_cell.angle_gamma   90.00
#
_symmetry.space_group_name_H-M   'P 1'
#
loop_
_entity.id
_entity.type
_entity.pdbx_description
1 polymer ?
#
loop_
_entity_poly.entity_id
_entity_poly.type
_entity_poly.pdbx_seq_one_letter_code
_entity_poly.pdbx_strand_id
1 'polypeptide(L)'
;MTPNLLVVTQKAFSPHKWFKRSNSQRTQRTIEEWPTPVPGRYEHIPGRGWYLIATLKDAAAHGSDVKKSDGGPVLPAKSPVAKEYIKLDQPVQVHKSKVLIGRWFLDPDYKMRKRQGVIKNEQGKQIEVGFFQLDDGTWVNCWDHEGNFIPGDPKIRGYRRWCIDAQTKQFRHMLKRDDPNYVRSRHNSRDREQDSHSQDSMSNVLRGSRPNSTRNGPSVPSTRASSIRFGPSAPSSKPPSQRPSRANSPMRNNSIPLEEAKVALRRMAKEQEEAVAAIAAARVRTISKDRVEQIERGRPTARVGG
;
A
#
# COMPACT_ATOMS: atom_id res chain seq x y z
N MET A 1 -16.50 -55.56 50.53
CA MET A 1 -15.85 -55.42 49.22
C MET A 1 -14.38 -55.12 49.45
N THR A 2 -13.48 -56.07 49.17
CA THR A 2 -12.05 -55.86 49.33
C THR A 2 -11.49 -55.15 48.09
N PRO A 3 -10.70 -54.06 48.26
CA PRO A 3 -10.13 -53.36 47.11
C PRO A 3 -9.09 -54.24 46.41
N ASN A 4 -9.09 -54.21 45.08
CA ASN A 4 -8.19 -55.00 44.25
C ASN A 4 -6.72 -54.57 44.48
N LEU A 5 -5.95 -55.42 45.16
CA LEU A 5 -4.55 -55.17 45.54
C LEU A 5 -3.64 -54.91 44.34
N LEU A 6 -3.92 -55.50 43.18
CA LEU A 6 -3.14 -55.26 41.96
C LEU A 6 -3.25 -53.81 41.47
N VAL A 7 -4.40 -53.18 41.66
CA VAL A 7 -4.60 -51.77 41.27
C VAL A 7 -3.83 -50.84 42.20
N VAL A 8 -3.73 -51.20 43.50
CA VAL A 8 -3.01 -50.42 44.51
C VAL A 8 -1.51 -50.46 44.24
N THR A 9 -0.94 -51.64 43.98
CA THR A 9 0.50 -51.77 43.68
C THR A 9 0.86 -51.12 42.36
N GLN A 10 0.03 -51.25 41.33
CA GLN A 10 0.29 -50.58 40.04
C GLN A 10 0.30 -49.05 40.18
N LYS A 11 -0.56 -48.48 41.04
CA LYS A 11 -0.54 -47.05 41.34
C LYS A 11 0.65 -46.66 42.23
N ALA A 12 1.09 -47.51 43.16
CA ALA A 12 2.20 -47.21 44.07
C ALA A 12 3.59 -47.31 43.41
N PHE A 13 3.74 -48.05 42.31
CA PHE A 13 5.04 -48.20 41.62
C PHE A 13 5.08 -47.56 40.23
N SER A 14 4.13 -46.67 39.94
CA SER A 14 4.13 -45.84 38.73
C SER A 14 4.46 -44.38 39.09
N PRO A 15 5.71 -44.04 39.45
CA PRO A 15 6.07 -42.67 39.85
C PRO A 15 5.80 -41.66 38.73
N HIS A 16 5.84 -42.10 37.47
CA HIS A 16 5.48 -41.28 36.31
C HIS A 16 3.98 -40.90 36.24
N LYS A 17 3.11 -41.52 37.06
CA LYS A 17 1.70 -41.17 37.22
C LYS A 17 1.44 -40.32 38.47
N TRP A 18 2.33 -40.32 39.46
CA TRP A 18 2.19 -39.52 40.69
C TRP A 18 2.27 -38.02 40.44
N PHE A 19 3.10 -37.61 39.48
CA PHE A 19 3.30 -36.20 39.12
C PHE A 19 2.51 -35.76 37.89
N LYS A 20 1.76 -36.68 37.25
CA LYS A 20 0.73 -36.28 36.28
C LYS A 20 -0.45 -35.75 37.08
N ARG A 21 -0.32 -34.51 37.54
CA ARG A 21 -1.50 -33.69 37.89
C ARG A 21 -2.50 -33.93 36.78
N SER A 22 -3.68 -34.43 37.15
CA SER A 22 -4.84 -34.45 36.28
C SER A 22 -5.20 -32.99 35.96
N ASN A 23 -4.44 -32.37 35.07
CA ASN A 23 -4.80 -31.14 34.39
C ASN A 23 -5.86 -31.44 33.31
N SER A 24 -6.81 -32.33 33.63
CA SER A 24 -8.07 -32.46 32.91
C SER A 24 -9.08 -31.39 33.36
N GLN A 25 -8.60 -30.30 33.97
CA GLN A 25 -9.18 -29.00 33.69
C GLN A 25 -9.11 -28.80 32.17
N ARG A 26 -10.12 -29.34 31.47
CA ARG A 26 -10.47 -28.94 30.11
C ARG A 26 -10.42 -27.43 30.14
N THR A 27 -9.36 -26.88 29.56
CA THR A 27 -9.17 -25.44 29.52
C THR A 27 -10.44 -24.88 28.88
N GLN A 28 -11.19 -24.12 29.68
CA GLN A 28 -12.53 -23.69 29.30
C GLN A 28 -12.38 -22.88 28.03
N ARG A 29 -13.05 -23.34 26.96
CA ARG A 29 -13.03 -22.64 25.69
C ARG A 29 -13.80 -21.34 25.88
N THR A 30 -13.14 -20.22 25.63
CA THR A 30 -13.75 -18.90 25.78
C THR A 30 -14.47 -18.57 24.48
N ILE A 31 -15.74 -18.18 24.57
CA ILE A 31 -16.51 -17.71 23.42
C ILE A 31 -16.73 -16.21 23.58
N GLU A 32 -16.31 -15.44 22.58
CA GLU A 32 -16.46 -13.98 22.54
C GLU A 32 -17.18 -13.56 21.26
N GLU A 33 -17.92 -12.45 21.32
CA GLU A 33 -18.52 -11.84 20.13
C GLU A 33 -17.63 -10.70 19.66
N TRP A 34 -17.12 -10.76 18.43
CA TRP A 34 -16.30 -9.69 17.86
C TRP A 34 -16.98 -9.06 16.64
N PRO A 35 -16.89 -7.73 16.48
CA PRO A 35 -17.39 -7.04 15.29
C PRO A 35 -16.42 -7.11 14.10
N THR A 36 -15.14 -7.38 14.32
CA THR A 36 -14.09 -7.43 13.29
C THR A 36 -13.19 -8.66 13.51
N PRO A 37 -12.66 -9.33 12.46
CA PRO A 37 -12.77 -9.01 11.03
C PRO A 37 -14.14 -9.26 10.41
N VAL A 38 -14.89 -10.26 10.90
CA VAL A 38 -16.27 -10.53 10.50
C VAL A 38 -17.17 -10.51 11.74
N PRO A 39 -18.32 -9.82 11.74
CA PRO A 39 -19.25 -9.85 12.87
C PRO A 39 -19.70 -11.28 13.18
N GLY A 40 -19.43 -11.74 14.40
CA GLY A 40 -19.72 -13.13 14.75
C GLY A 40 -19.23 -13.56 16.12
N ARG A 41 -19.41 -14.84 16.41
CA ARG A 41 -18.90 -15.50 17.61
C ARG A 41 -17.59 -16.20 17.30
N TYR A 42 -16.63 -16.00 18.19
CA TYR A 42 -15.28 -16.52 18.11
C TYR A 42 -15.00 -17.40 19.32
N GLU A 43 -14.34 -18.54 19.10
CA GLU A 43 -13.94 -19.49 20.13
C GLU A 43 -12.42 -19.48 20.26
N HIS A 44 -11.91 -19.24 21.47
CA HIS A 44 -10.50 -19.40 21.78
C HIS A 44 -10.22 -20.83 22.21
N ILE A 45 -9.37 -21.51 21.44
CA ILE A 45 -8.88 -22.85 21.75
C ILE A 45 -7.43 -22.71 22.25
N PRO A 46 -7.16 -23.02 23.53
CA PRO A 46 -5.83 -22.93 24.11
C PRO A 46 -4.80 -23.74 23.32
N GLY A 47 -3.67 -23.10 22.99
CA GLY A 47 -2.62 -23.67 22.14
C GLY A 47 -2.88 -23.60 20.63
N ARG A 48 -4.11 -23.31 20.18
CA ARG A 48 -4.47 -23.19 18.76
C ARG A 48 -4.88 -21.78 18.32
N GLY A 49 -5.29 -20.93 19.27
CA GLY A 49 -5.70 -19.55 19.01
C GLY A 49 -7.21 -19.39 18.83
N TRP A 50 -7.60 -18.33 18.12
CA TRP A 50 -9.01 -17.94 17.91
C TRP A 50 -9.59 -18.54 16.64
N TYR A 51 -10.87 -18.89 16.68
CA TYR A 51 -11.62 -19.46 15.55
C TYR A 51 -12.98 -18.78 15.42
N LEU A 52 -13.39 -18.42 14.21
CA LEU A 52 -14.75 -17.99 13.92
C LEU A 52 -15.66 -19.24 13.85
N ILE A 53 -16.69 -19.29 14.69
CA ILE A 53 -17.62 -20.43 14.79
C ILE A 53 -19.01 -20.12 14.26
N ALA A 54 -19.42 -18.86 14.29
CA ALA A 54 -20.72 -18.43 13.78
C ALA A 54 -20.66 -16.98 13.30
N THR A 55 -21.26 -16.69 12.15
CA THR A 55 -21.40 -15.34 11.64
C THR A 55 -22.74 -14.76 12.08
N LEU A 56 -22.78 -13.44 12.28
CA LEU A 56 -24.03 -12.73 12.49
C LEU A 56 -24.79 -12.70 11.16
N LYS A 57 -26.04 -13.17 11.14
CA LYS A 57 -26.92 -13.00 9.99
C LYS A 57 -27.35 -11.55 9.96
N ASP A 58 -26.82 -10.79 9.02
CA ASP A 58 -27.32 -9.44 8.78
C ASP A 58 -28.79 -9.55 8.38
N ALA A 59 -29.67 -8.91 9.15
CA ALA A 59 -31.10 -8.76 8.83
C ALA A 59 -31.33 -7.84 7.61
N ALA A 60 -30.41 -7.82 6.63
CA ALA A 60 -30.33 -6.83 5.56
C ALA A 60 -30.23 -7.46 4.16
N ALA A 61 -30.83 -8.64 3.93
CA ALA A 61 -30.93 -9.23 2.59
C ALA A 61 -32.26 -9.98 2.29
N HIS A 62 -33.31 -9.76 3.08
CA HIS A 62 -34.68 -10.08 2.65
C HIS A 62 -35.52 -8.81 2.63
N GLY A 63 -35.48 -8.13 1.49
CA GLY A 63 -36.62 -7.33 1.06
C GLY A 63 -37.77 -8.28 0.74
N SER A 64 -38.81 -8.27 1.56
CA SER A 64 -40.15 -8.67 1.13
C SER A 64 -41.17 -7.98 2.04
N ASP A 65 -41.77 -6.93 1.50
CA ASP A 65 -43.10 -6.38 1.79
C ASP A 65 -43.60 -6.43 3.23
N VAL A 66 -43.34 -5.34 3.97
CA VAL A 66 -44.28 -4.89 4.99
C VAL A 66 -45.09 -3.74 4.37
N LYS A 67 -46.31 -4.06 3.92
CA LYS A 67 -47.35 -3.07 3.61
C LYS A 67 -47.44 -2.07 4.76
N LYS A 68 -47.13 -0.80 4.46
CA LYS A 68 -47.44 0.32 5.34
C LYS A 68 -48.96 0.44 5.42
N SER A 69 -49.56 0.04 6.54
CA SER A 69 -50.86 0.55 6.94
C SER A 69 -50.63 1.83 7.74
N ASP A 70 -51.13 2.94 7.20
CA ASP A 70 -51.19 4.25 7.84
C ASP A 70 -51.85 4.20 9.21
N GLY A 71 -51.23 4.85 10.21
CA GLY A 71 -51.89 5.13 11.48
C GLY A 71 -50.98 5.45 12.68
N GLY A 72 -50.55 6.70 12.82
CA GLY A 72 -50.33 7.40 14.10
C GLY A 72 -49.06 7.09 14.94
N PRO A 73 -48.46 8.09 15.63
CA PRO A 73 -47.16 7.94 16.27
C PRO A 73 -47.27 7.48 17.73
N VAL A 74 -46.97 6.21 17.96
CA VAL A 74 -46.51 5.75 19.28
C VAL A 74 -45.22 5.01 19.02
N LEU A 75 -44.08 5.58 19.38
CA LEU A 75 -42.79 4.91 19.29
C LEU A 75 -42.80 3.71 20.25
N PRO A 76 -42.84 2.45 19.79
CA PRO A 76 -42.61 1.35 20.70
C PRO A 76 -41.12 1.32 21.03
N ALA A 77 -40.81 1.18 22.32
CA ALA A 77 -39.46 0.92 22.79
C ALA A 77 -38.83 -0.21 21.96
N LYS A 78 -37.69 0.08 21.30
CA LYS A 78 -36.92 -0.90 20.52
C LYS A 78 -36.64 -2.11 21.39
N SER A 79 -37.39 -3.19 21.20
CA SER A 79 -37.01 -4.51 21.70
C SER A 79 -35.64 -4.87 21.10
N PRO A 80 -34.75 -5.52 21.87
CA PRO A 80 -33.46 -5.93 21.34
C PRO A 80 -33.71 -6.92 20.20
N VAL A 81 -33.40 -6.51 18.98
CA VAL A 81 -33.46 -7.38 17.79
C VAL A 81 -32.63 -8.61 18.11
N ALA A 82 -33.27 -9.77 18.17
CA ALA A 82 -32.60 -11.03 18.44
C ALA A 82 -31.57 -11.26 17.32
N LYS A 83 -30.28 -11.15 17.68
CA LYS A 83 -29.17 -11.43 16.77
C LYS A 83 -29.24 -12.90 16.36
N GLU A 84 -29.63 -13.16 15.11
CA GLU A 84 -29.62 -14.51 14.54
C GLU A 84 -28.18 -14.84 14.12
N TYR A 85 -27.65 -15.99 14.58
CA TYR A 85 -26.30 -16.44 14.24
C TYR A 85 -26.36 -17.68 13.36
N ILE A 86 -25.61 -17.68 12.26
CA ILE A 86 -25.45 -18.85 11.39
C ILE A 86 -24.18 -19.57 11.82
N LYS A 87 -24.32 -20.80 12.29
CA LYS A 87 -23.16 -21.64 12.62
C LYS A 87 -22.44 -22.02 11.34
N LEU A 88 -21.11 -21.95 11.36
CA LEU A 88 -20.28 -22.38 10.25
C LEU A 88 -20.07 -23.90 10.31
N ASP A 89 -20.08 -24.55 9.15
CA ASP A 89 -19.79 -25.99 9.02
C ASP A 89 -18.34 -26.29 9.43
N GLN A 90 -17.42 -25.36 9.13
CA GLN A 90 -16.02 -25.45 9.48
C GLN A 90 -15.57 -24.18 10.22
N PRO A 91 -14.98 -24.31 11.42
CA PRO A 91 -14.47 -23.16 12.15
C PRO A 91 -13.24 -22.58 11.42
N VAL A 92 -13.26 -21.27 11.18
CA VAL A 92 -12.19 -20.59 10.44
C VAL A 92 -11.18 -20.00 11.42
N GLN A 93 -9.91 -20.39 11.30
CA GLN A 93 -8.86 -19.85 12.19
C GLN A 93 -8.67 -18.34 11.98
N VAL A 94 -8.44 -17.63 13.08
CA VAL A 94 -8.14 -16.20 13.10
C VAL A 94 -6.67 -16.00 13.45
N HIS A 95 -5.98 -15.23 12.63
CA HIS A 95 -4.59 -14.85 12.84
C HIS A 95 -4.49 -13.39 13.25
N LYS A 96 -3.66 -13.13 14.26
CA LYS A 96 -3.23 -11.77 14.57
C LYS A 96 -2.14 -11.38 13.58
N SER A 97 -2.34 -10.29 12.86
CA SER A 97 -1.29 -9.79 11.96
C SER A 97 -0.10 -9.26 12.77
N LYS A 98 1.10 -9.70 12.40
CA LYS A 98 2.36 -9.17 12.94
C LYS A 98 2.79 -7.84 12.29
N VAL A 99 2.26 -7.54 11.11
CA VAL A 99 2.61 -6.37 10.30
C VAL A 99 1.70 -5.19 10.65
N LEU A 100 0.39 -5.38 10.49
CA LEU A 100 -0.65 -4.46 10.96
C LEU A 100 -0.95 -4.72 12.43
N ILE A 101 -0.40 -3.87 13.30
CA ILE A 101 -0.58 -3.96 14.75
C ILE A 101 -2.06 -3.82 15.10
N GLY A 102 -2.58 -4.73 15.93
CA GLY A 102 -3.95 -4.69 16.44
C GLY A 102 -5.02 -5.21 15.47
N ARG A 103 -4.63 -5.70 14.28
CA ARG A 103 -5.57 -6.27 13.30
C ARG A 103 -5.59 -7.79 13.37
N TRP A 104 -6.80 -8.33 13.28
CA TRP A 104 -7.09 -9.76 13.18
C TRP A 104 -7.62 -10.05 11.78
N PHE A 105 -7.23 -11.20 11.23
CA PHE A 105 -7.63 -11.66 9.90
C PHE A 105 -8.08 -13.11 9.98
N LEU A 106 -9.04 -13.49 9.15
CA LEU A 106 -9.35 -14.89 8.94
C LEU A 106 -8.23 -15.56 8.14
N ASP A 107 -8.04 -16.86 8.30
CA ASP A 107 -7.00 -17.63 7.62
C ASP A 107 -7.01 -17.48 6.09
N PRO A 108 -8.16 -17.53 5.39
CA PRO A 108 -8.21 -17.29 3.95
C PRO A 108 -7.71 -15.90 3.57
N ASP A 109 -8.19 -14.86 4.26
CA ASP A 109 -7.82 -13.47 3.99
C ASP A 109 -6.34 -13.21 4.29
N TYR A 110 -5.84 -13.81 5.37
CA TYR A 110 -4.45 -13.70 5.77
C TYR A 110 -3.51 -14.34 4.75
N LYS A 111 -3.91 -15.48 4.17
CA LYS A 111 -3.16 -16.15 3.08
C LYS A 111 -3.22 -15.36 1.78
N MET A 112 -4.38 -14.81 1.41
CA MET A 112 -4.51 -13.99 0.19
C MET A 112 -3.62 -12.73 0.21
N ARG A 113 -3.41 -12.16 1.41
CA ARG A 113 -2.55 -10.99 1.61
C ARG A 113 -1.06 -11.33 1.63
N LYS A 114 -0.68 -12.61 1.66
CA LYS A 114 0.72 -13.03 1.57
C LYS A 114 1.08 -13.35 0.12
N ARG A 115 2.24 -12.87 -0.31
CA ARG A 115 2.80 -13.20 -1.61
C ARG A 115 4.31 -13.32 -1.53
N GLN A 116 4.89 -14.30 -2.20
CA GLN A 116 6.33 -14.40 -2.38
C GLN A 116 6.76 -13.65 -3.64
N GLY A 117 7.96 -13.08 -3.62
CA GLY A 117 8.49 -12.35 -4.75
C GLY A 117 10.01 -12.28 -4.71
N VAL A 118 10.60 -12.10 -5.88
CA VAL A 118 12.07 -11.99 -6.02
C VAL A 118 12.47 -10.52 -6.00
N ILE A 119 13.41 -10.16 -5.13
CA ILE A 119 14.03 -8.83 -5.09
C ILE A 119 15.54 -8.92 -5.31
N LYS A 120 16.14 -7.82 -5.76
CA LYS A 120 17.60 -7.68 -5.79
C LYS A 120 18.07 -7.12 -4.45
N ASN A 121 18.98 -7.83 -3.80
CA ASN A 121 19.67 -7.33 -2.62
C ASN A 121 20.63 -6.19 -2.95
N GLU A 122 21.20 -5.55 -1.93
CA GLU A 122 22.24 -4.52 -2.05
C GLU A 122 23.47 -5.02 -2.84
N GLN A 123 23.73 -6.33 -2.82
CA GLN A 123 24.79 -7.00 -3.58
C GLN A 123 24.37 -7.36 -5.03
N GLY A 124 23.17 -6.98 -5.47
CA GLY A 124 22.63 -7.31 -6.79
C GLY A 124 22.11 -8.74 -6.97
N LYS A 125 22.28 -9.61 -5.97
CA LYS A 125 21.76 -10.99 -6.00
C LYS A 125 20.24 -11.02 -5.89
N GLN A 126 19.60 -11.87 -6.69
CA GLN A 126 18.17 -12.12 -6.63
C GLN A 126 17.85 -13.06 -5.46
N ILE A 127 16.96 -12.62 -4.57
CA ILE A 127 16.54 -13.38 -3.40
C ILE A 127 15.01 -13.41 -3.35
N GLU A 128 14.46 -14.57 -3.06
CA GLU A 128 13.03 -14.73 -2.79
C GLU A 128 12.72 -14.25 -1.37
N VAL A 129 11.73 -13.37 -1.24
CA VAL A 129 11.30 -12.79 0.03
C VAL A 129 9.78 -12.79 0.10
N GLY A 130 9.24 -12.72 1.32
CA GLY A 130 7.80 -12.67 1.53
C GLY A 130 7.27 -11.26 1.75
N PHE A 131 6.18 -10.96 1.04
CA PHE A 131 5.45 -9.71 1.13
C PHE A 131 4.08 -9.91 1.78
N PHE A 132 3.63 -8.86 2.47
CA PHE A 132 2.28 -8.74 3.02
C PHE A 132 1.56 -7.52 2.43
N GLN A 133 0.30 -7.70 2.05
CA GLN A 133 -0.53 -6.63 1.51
C GLN A 133 -1.26 -5.87 2.62
N LEU A 134 -1.07 -4.54 2.61
CA LEU A 134 -1.76 -3.60 3.48
C LEU A 134 -3.15 -3.26 2.93
N ASP A 135 -3.99 -2.62 3.75
CA ASP A 135 -5.36 -2.24 3.37
C ASP A 135 -5.43 -1.18 2.27
N ASP A 136 -4.36 -0.41 2.07
CA ASP A 136 -4.25 0.58 0.99
C ASP A 136 -3.82 -0.05 -0.35
N GLY A 137 -3.70 -1.39 -0.40
CA GLY A 137 -3.25 -2.13 -1.58
C GLY A 137 -1.73 -2.13 -1.77
N THR A 138 -0.98 -1.43 -0.90
CA THR A 138 0.48 -1.43 -0.94
C THR A 138 1.04 -2.71 -0.31
N TRP A 139 2.27 -3.06 -0.67
CA TRP A 139 2.94 -4.26 -0.19
C TRP A 139 4.09 -3.89 0.74
N VAL A 140 4.39 -4.75 1.71
CA VAL A 140 5.55 -4.61 2.60
C VAL A 140 6.32 -5.90 2.68
N ASN A 141 7.64 -5.83 2.57
CA ASN A 141 8.51 -6.98 2.81
C ASN A 141 8.61 -7.20 4.32
N CYS A 142 8.19 -8.37 4.80
CA CYS A 142 8.22 -8.72 6.22
C CYS A 142 8.67 -10.16 6.49
N TRP A 143 9.10 -10.89 5.46
CA TRP A 143 9.73 -12.19 5.60
C TRP A 143 11.01 -12.25 4.77
N ASP A 144 12.07 -12.75 5.38
CA ASP A 144 13.31 -13.06 4.67
C ASP A 144 13.16 -14.32 3.80
N HIS A 145 14.27 -14.68 3.14
CA HIS A 145 14.38 -15.89 2.32
C HIS A 145 14.29 -17.21 3.08
N GLU A 146 14.49 -17.19 4.39
CA GLU A 146 14.37 -18.35 5.28
C GLU A 146 12.94 -18.45 5.84
N GLY A 147 12.09 -17.43 5.61
CA GLY A 147 10.75 -17.34 6.17
C GLY A 147 10.69 -16.76 7.58
N ASN A 148 11.81 -16.24 8.11
CA ASN A 148 11.82 -15.52 9.37
C ASN A 148 11.15 -14.15 9.21
N PHE A 149 10.41 -13.76 10.23
CA PHE A 149 9.74 -12.47 10.26
C PHE A 149 10.73 -11.35 10.53
N ILE A 150 10.83 -10.40 9.62
CA ILE A 150 11.66 -9.21 9.77
C ILE A 150 10.81 -8.14 10.44
N PRO A 151 11.18 -7.60 11.61
CA PRO A 151 10.47 -6.48 12.20
C PRO A 151 10.72 -5.20 11.39
N GLY A 152 9.74 -4.28 11.42
CA GLY A 152 9.87 -2.98 10.74
C GLY A 152 11.04 -2.16 11.27
N ASP A 153 11.61 -1.32 10.40
CA ASP A 153 12.74 -0.45 10.74
C ASP A 153 12.29 0.61 11.77
N PRO A 154 12.96 0.72 12.94
CA PRO A 154 12.61 1.71 13.95
C PRO A 154 12.79 3.16 13.46
N LYS A 155 13.72 3.41 12.52
CA LYS A 155 13.98 4.76 11.98
C LYS A 155 12.80 5.24 11.13
N ILE A 156 12.21 4.33 10.37
CA ILE A 156 11.04 4.58 9.51
C ILE A 156 9.75 4.16 10.26
N ARG A 157 9.82 3.91 11.58
CA ARG A 157 8.73 3.40 12.44
C ARG A 157 7.78 2.43 11.74
N GLY A 158 8.32 1.47 10.98
CA GLY A 158 7.51 0.60 10.14
C GLY A 158 8.27 -0.01 8.97
N TYR A 159 7.51 -0.49 8.00
CA TYR A 159 8.06 -1.17 6.83
C TYR A 159 8.22 -0.25 5.64
N ARG A 160 9.24 -0.52 4.84
CA ARG A 160 9.36 0.09 3.51
C ARG A 160 8.21 -0.40 2.64
N ARG A 161 7.58 0.53 1.92
CA ARG A 161 6.47 0.24 1.01
C ARG A 161 6.97 -0.18 -0.37
N TRP A 162 6.27 -1.15 -0.94
CA TRP A 162 6.53 -1.77 -2.23
C TRP A 162 5.24 -1.78 -3.06
N CYS A 163 5.42 -1.77 -4.38
CA CYS A 163 4.37 -1.98 -5.35
C CYS A 163 4.82 -3.03 -6.37
N ILE A 164 3.84 -3.67 -7.02
CA ILE A 164 4.11 -4.57 -8.14
C ILE A 164 4.15 -3.72 -9.40
N ASP A 165 5.28 -3.75 -10.09
CA ASP A 165 5.43 -3.01 -11.33
C ASP A 165 4.49 -3.56 -12.41
N ALA A 166 3.80 -2.66 -13.11
CA ALA A 166 2.77 -3.06 -14.07
C ALA A 166 3.36 -3.80 -15.28
N GLN A 167 4.58 -3.41 -15.70
CA GLN A 167 5.27 -3.96 -16.86
C GLN A 167 6.00 -5.24 -16.51
N THR A 168 6.89 -5.21 -15.52
CA THR A 168 7.75 -6.36 -15.19
C THR A 168 7.10 -7.39 -14.27
N LYS A 169 5.97 -7.03 -13.63
CA LYS A 169 5.33 -7.81 -12.55
C LYS A 169 6.26 -8.11 -11.36
N GLN A 170 7.39 -7.42 -11.27
CA GLN A 170 8.34 -7.56 -10.17
C GLN A 170 8.01 -6.57 -9.05
N PHE A 171 8.41 -6.92 -7.84
CA PHE A 171 8.31 -6.01 -6.71
C PHE A 171 9.37 -4.92 -6.85
N ARG A 172 8.91 -3.66 -6.80
CA ARG A 172 9.79 -2.49 -6.73
C ARG A 172 9.39 -1.59 -5.57
N HIS A 173 10.33 -0.76 -5.12
CA HIS A 173 10.01 0.28 -4.15
C HIS A 173 8.92 1.20 -4.68
N MET A 174 8.01 1.56 -3.79
CA MET A 174 6.88 2.41 -4.14
C MET A 174 7.40 3.82 -4.47
N LEU A 175 7.09 4.30 -5.68
CA LEU A 175 7.39 5.68 -6.08
C LEU A 175 6.28 6.59 -5.59
N LYS A 176 6.56 7.89 -5.53
CA LYS A 176 5.58 8.91 -5.15
C LYS A 176 4.28 8.86 -5.94
N ARG A 177 4.33 8.49 -7.22
CA ARG A 177 3.16 8.39 -8.09
C ARG A 177 2.29 7.15 -7.84
N ASP A 178 2.86 6.13 -7.21
CA ASP A 178 2.16 4.88 -6.92
C ASP A 178 1.42 4.93 -5.57
N ASP A 179 1.67 5.95 -4.74
CA ASP A 179 0.96 6.11 -3.47
C ASP A 179 -0.53 6.34 -3.77
N PRO A 180 -1.46 5.51 -3.26
CA PRO A 180 -2.89 5.67 -3.48
C PRO A 180 -3.43 7.02 -3.01
N ASN A 181 -2.72 7.69 -2.11
CA ASN A 181 -3.09 9.03 -1.64
C ASN A 181 -2.34 10.16 -2.36
N TYR A 182 -1.57 9.87 -3.41
CA TYR A 182 -0.88 10.88 -4.19
C TYR A 182 -1.86 11.62 -5.09
N VAL A 183 -2.21 12.84 -4.67
CA VAL A 183 -2.90 13.78 -5.53
C VAL A 183 -1.85 14.43 -6.43
N ARG A 184 -1.89 14.10 -7.72
CA ARG A 184 -1.08 14.79 -8.73
C ARG A 184 -1.51 16.26 -8.73
N SER A 185 -0.69 17.15 -8.19
CA SER A 185 -0.97 18.57 -8.24
C SER A 185 -1.15 18.96 -9.70
N ARG A 186 -2.33 19.49 -10.05
CA ARG A 186 -2.60 19.98 -11.39
C ARG A 186 -1.59 21.08 -11.69
N HIS A 187 -0.76 20.85 -12.70
CA HIS A 187 0.11 21.85 -13.30
C HIS A 187 -0.75 23.02 -13.77
N ASN A 188 -0.67 24.15 -13.08
CA ASN A 188 -1.09 25.45 -13.59
C ASN A 188 0.09 26.43 -13.74
N SER A 189 1.33 25.95 -13.66
CA SER A 189 2.53 26.73 -13.98
C SER A 189 3.21 26.11 -15.19
N ARG A 190 3.10 26.79 -16.33
CA ARG A 190 3.59 26.32 -17.64
C ARG A 190 5.10 26.50 -17.84
N ASP A 191 5.83 27.00 -16.84
CA ASP A 191 7.26 27.23 -16.90
C ASP A 191 7.98 26.64 -15.68
N ARG A 192 8.41 25.38 -15.81
CA ARG A 192 9.58 24.81 -15.14
C ARG A 192 9.88 23.46 -15.78
N GLU A 193 10.58 23.52 -16.90
CA GLU A 193 11.27 22.36 -17.45
C GLU A 193 12.34 21.85 -16.45
N GLN A 194 12.49 20.52 -16.44
CA GLN A 194 13.71 19.79 -16.08
C GLN A 194 14.09 19.43 -14.64
N ASP A 195 13.19 19.50 -13.65
CA ASP A 195 13.39 18.79 -12.37
C ASP A 195 12.78 17.37 -12.37
N SER A 196 13.24 16.54 -13.32
CA SER A 196 12.96 15.09 -13.37
C SER A 196 13.58 14.30 -12.20
N HIS A 197 14.35 14.97 -11.33
CA HIS A 197 14.92 14.39 -10.11
C HIS A 197 13.91 14.16 -8.97
N SER A 198 12.65 14.57 -9.12
CA SER A 198 11.67 14.57 -8.02
C SER A 198 10.73 13.35 -7.96
N GLN A 199 11.07 12.24 -8.64
CA GLN A 199 10.38 10.95 -8.47
C GLN A 199 10.96 10.15 -7.29
N ASP A 200 11.27 10.83 -6.19
CA ASP A 200 11.89 10.22 -5.02
C ASP A 200 11.07 9.04 -4.50
N SER A 201 11.77 7.94 -4.20
CA SER A 201 11.20 6.72 -3.64
C SER A 201 10.49 7.04 -2.32
N MET A 202 9.19 6.72 -2.24
CA MET A 202 8.39 6.88 -1.03
C MET A 202 8.56 5.73 -0.04
N SER A 203 9.50 4.81 -0.29
CA SER A 203 9.77 3.67 0.57
C SER A 203 10.06 4.06 2.02
N ASN A 204 10.55 5.28 2.26
CA ASN A 204 10.99 5.73 3.59
C ASN A 204 10.09 6.78 4.24
N VAL A 205 9.03 7.25 3.56
CA VAL A 205 8.18 8.35 4.06
C VAL A 205 6.93 7.77 4.71
N LEU A 206 6.88 7.87 6.04
CA LEU A 206 5.67 7.59 6.82
C LEU A 206 4.62 8.68 6.59
N ARG A 207 3.41 8.28 6.17
CA ARG A 207 2.20 9.07 6.42
C ARG A 207 1.75 8.78 7.85
N GLY A 208 2.16 9.64 8.80
CA GLY A 208 1.52 9.70 10.10
C GLY A 208 0.06 10.13 9.90
N SER A 209 -0.88 9.23 10.19
CA SER A 209 -2.31 9.49 10.10
C SER A 209 -2.71 10.71 10.95
N ARG A 210 -2.98 11.84 10.30
CA ARG A 210 -3.87 12.89 10.80
C ARG A 210 -4.94 13.15 9.74
N PRO A 211 -6.21 12.79 10.00
CA PRO A 211 -7.31 13.28 9.19
C PRO A 211 -7.52 14.76 9.57
N ASN A 212 -7.52 15.65 8.59
CA ASN A 212 -7.50 17.12 8.70
C ASN A 212 -6.15 17.76 9.03
N SER A 213 -5.36 18.04 7.99
CA SER A 213 -4.54 19.24 8.00
C SER A 213 -4.43 19.79 6.57
N THR A 214 -5.38 20.65 6.23
CA THR A 214 -5.12 21.78 5.35
C THR A 214 -4.32 22.81 6.12
N ARG A 215 -3.36 23.46 5.44
CA ARG A 215 -2.88 24.84 5.67
C ARG A 215 -1.46 24.99 6.25
N ASN A 216 -0.55 25.29 5.32
CA ASN A 216 0.45 26.36 5.33
C ASN A 216 1.36 26.59 6.56
N GLY A 217 2.66 26.40 6.33
CA GLY A 217 3.73 27.30 6.78
C GLY A 217 4.73 26.72 7.81
N PRO A 218 5.91 27.34 8.00
CA PRO A 218 6.78 28.03 7.05
C PRO A 218 8.17 27.37 6.92
N SER A 219 8.88 27.78 5.88
CA SER A 219 10.27 27.45 5.55
C SER A 219 11.26 27.72 6.68
N VAL A 220 12.18 26.77 6.81
CA VAL A 220 13.39 26.78 7.63
C VAL A 220 14.23 28.05 7.39
N PRO A 221 14.82 28.69 8.42
CA PRO A 221 16.01 29.50 8.25
C PRO A 221 17.26 28.73 8.69
N SER A 222 18.18 28.64 7.73
CA SER A 222 19.54 28.14 7.84
C SER A 222 20.43 29.11 8.64
N THR A 223 21.29 28.52 9.48
CA THR A 223 22.63 28.99 9.91
C THR A 223 22.85 30.47 10.20
N ARG A 224 23.05 30.83 11.48
CA ARG A 224 24.38 31.15 12.05
C ARG A 224 24.28 31.46 13.55
N ALA A 225 25.37 31.14 14.25
CA ALA A 225 25.59 31.37 15.66
C ALA A 225 25.94 32.84 15.95
N SER A 226 25.45 33.37 17.08
CA SER A 226 26.05 34.53 17.73
C SER A 226 25.74 34.51 19.23
N SER A 227 26.79 34.31 20.02
CA SER A 227 26.85 34.72 21.41
C SER A 227 26.98 36.23 21.50
N ILE A 228 26.51 36.78 22.63
CA ILE A 228 26.99 37.96 23.40
C ILE A 228 25.80 38.77 23.95
N ARG A 229 25.84 38.94 25.28
CA ARG A 229 24.99 39.77 26.13
C ARG A 229 25.21 41.27 25.84
N PHE A 230 24.19 42.11 26.06
CA PHE A 230 24.15 43.19 27.06
C PHE A 230 22.97 44.16 26.83
N GLY A 231 22.20 44.41 27.91
CA GLY A 231 21.74 45.75 28.35
C GLY A 231 20.63 46.51 27.58
N PRO A 232 19.57 47.00 28.27
CA PRO A 232 18.56 47.89 27.70
C PRO A 232 18.78 49.36 28.10
N SER A 233 18.63 50.30 27.16
CA SER A 233 18.04 51.65 27.35
C SER A 233 18.22 52.54 26.11
N ALA A 234 17.18 53.32 25.81
CA ALA A 234 17.08 54.35 24.78
C ALA A 234 17.57 55.72 25.33
N PRO A 235 17.27 56.89 24.69
CA PRO A 235 17.72 57.39 23.38
C PRO A 235 18.34 58.80 23.50
N SER A 236 19.24 59.23 22.60
CA SER A 236 19.49 60.67 22.38
C SER A 236 20.32 61.00 21.13
N SER A 237 19.69 61.79 20.25
CA SER A 237 20.21 62.89 19.42
C SER A 237 21.65 62.88 18.85
N LYS A 238 21.77 62.89 17.52
CA LYS A 238 22.14 64.06 16.64
C LYS A 238 22.61 63.58 15.24
N PRO A 239 22.38 64.39 14.17
CA PRO A 239 22.74 64.10 12.76
C PRO A 239 24.17 64.60 12.44
N PRO A 240 24.85 64.24 11.31
CA PRO A 240 24.57 64.86 9.99
C PRO A 240 24.95 64.03 8.73
N SER A 241 24.51 64.57 7.57
CA SER A 241 25.10 64.54 6.21
C SER A 241 25.82 63.27 5.67
N GLN A 242 25.39 62.80 4.50
CA GLN A 242 26.15 62.87 3.23
C GLN A 242 25.34 62.25 2.07
N ARG A 243 25.22 62.99 0.96
CA ARG A 243 24.98 62.48 -0.40
C ARG A 243 26.34 62.51 -1.12
N PRO A 244 26.68 61.52 -1.97
CA PRO A 244 26.73 61.81 -3.42
C PRO A 244 26.41 60.57 -4.29
N SER A 245 25.54 60.67 -5.30
CA SER A 245 25.81 60.89 -6.75
C SER A 245 26.00 59.62 -7.61
N ARG A 246 25.08 59.48 -8.58
CA ARG A 246 25.21 59.02 -9.98
C ARG A 246 25.93 57.69 -10.30
N ALA A 247 25.20 56.79 -10.97
CA ALA A 247 25.67 56.15 -12.19
C ALA A 247 24.50 55.76 -13.11
N ASN A 248 24.53 56.27 -14.34
CA ASN A 248 23.64 55.96 -15.46
C ASN A 248 24.00 54.62 -16.12
N SER A 249 23.05 54.04 -16.87
CA SER A 249 23.16 53.40 -18.22
C SER A 249 22.36 52.08 -18.31
N PRO A 250 22.03 51.56 -19.51
CA PRO A 250 21.27 52.17 -20.60
C PRO A 250 20.12 51.24 -21.10
N MET A 251 19.09 51.82 -21.71
CA MET A 251 18.02 51.08 -22.38
C MET A 251 18.56 50.16 -23.48
N ARG A 252 18.16 48.89 -23.49
CA ARG A 252 18.25 48.00 -24.65
C ARG A 252 16.84 47.74 -25.18
N ASN A 253 16.42 48.60 -26.09
CA ASN A 253 15.35 48.29 -27.04
C ASN A 253 15.96 47.36 -28.09
N ASN A 254 15.45 46.13 -28.16
CA ASN A 254 15.50 45.25 -29.33
C ASN A 254 14.48 44.12 -29.10
N SER A 255 13.21 44.49 -28.91
CA SER A 255 12.12 43.53 -28.99
C SER A 255 11.82 43.30 -30.47
N ILE A 256 12.22 42.12 -30.96
CA ILE A 256 11.67 41.55 -32.19
C ILE A 256 10.14 41.54 -32.03
N PRO A 257 9.36 42.05 -33.01
CA PRO A 257 7.91 42.12 -32.90
C PRO A 257 7.34 40.73 -32.61
N LEU A 258 6.60 40.60 -31.50
CA LEU A 258 6.08 39.32 -30.98
C LEU A 258 5.29 38.49 -32.01
N GLU A 259 4.81 39.12 -33.08
CA GLU A 259 4.11 38.44 -34.17
C GLU A 259 5.04 37.67 -35.11
N GLU A 260 6.25 38.19 -35.38
CA GLU A 260 7.23 37.51 -36.24
C GLU A 260 7.77 36.23 -35.55
N ALA A 261 7.98 36.30 -34.23
CA ALA A 261 8.37 35.15 -33.43
C ALA A 261 7.28 34.06 -33.36
N LYS A 262 6.00 34.45 -33.33
CA LYS A 262 4.87 33.50 -33.38
C LYS A 262 4.78 32.82 -34.74
N VAL A 263 5.01 33.54 -35.83
CA VAL A 263 5.01 32.97 -37.19
C VAL A 263 6.19 32.00 -37.35
N ALA A 264 7.38 32.35 -36.84
CA ALA A 264 8.54 31.47 -36.86
C ALA A 264 8.30 30.16 -36.08
N LEU A 265 7.70 30.24 -34.89
CA LEU A 265 7.34 29.07 -34.08
C LEU A 265 6.33 28.16 -34.77
N ARG A 266 5.31 28.73 -35.43
CA ARG A 266 4.32 27.95 -36.20
C ARG A 266 4.95 27.24 -37.40
N ARG A 267 5.92 27.89 -38.06
CA ARG A 267 6.63 27.30 -39.19
C ARG A 267 7.49 26.12 -38.73
N MET A 268 8.23 26.27 -37.64
CA MET A 268 9.06 25.21 -37.06
C MET A 268 8.23 24.01 -36.61
N ALA A 269 7.06 24.25 -36.00
CA ALA A 269 6.15 23.17 -35.60
C ALA A 269 5.62 22.39 -36.82
N LYS A 270 5.28 23.09 -37.91
CA LYS A 270 4.81 22.47 -39.14
C LYS A 270 5.90 21.63 -39.81
N GLU A 271 7.14 22.12 -39.84
CA GLU A 271 8.29 21.39 -40.38
C GLU A 271 8.60 20.11 -39.57
N GLN A 272 8.44 20.14 -38.25
CA GLN A 272 8.59 18.94 -37.43
C GLN A 272 7.50 17.89 -37.67
N GLU A 273 6.24 18.33 -37.81
CA GLU A 273 5.13 17.43 -38.12
C GLU A 273 5.33 16.78 -39.50
N GLU A 274 5.77 17.54 -40.49
CA GLU A 274 6.06 17.04 -41.83
C GLU A 274 7.26 16.07 -41.84
N ALA A 275 8.31 16.36 -41.07
CA ALA A 275 9.45 15.45 -40.92
C ALA A 275 9.05 14.12 -40.28
N VAL A 276 8.21 14.16 -39.24
CA VAL A 276 7.68 12.94 -38.59
C VAL A 276 6.76 12.16 -39.55
N ALA A 277 5.92 12.86 -40.31
CA ALA A 277 5.06 12.24 -41.32
C ALA A 277 5.87 11.59 -42.47
N ALA A 278 6.96 12.23 -42.91
CA ALA A 278 7.86 11.69 -43.93
C ALA A 278 8.58 10.43 -43.43
N ILE A 279 9.05 10.41 -42.18
CA ILE A 279 9.66 9.23 -41.56
C ILE A 279 8.63 8.09 -41.44
N ALA A 280 7.39 8.41 -41.06
CA ALA A 280 6.31 7.41 -40.99
C ALA A 280 5.98 6.83 -42.38
N ALA A 281 5.89 7.67 -43.41
CA ALA A 281 5.62 7.24 -44.78
C ALA A 281 6.76 6.38 -45.37
N ALA A 282 8.03 6.70 -45.06
CA ALA A 282 9.17 5.88 -45.44
C ALA A 282 9.12 4.48 -44.80
N ARG A 283 8.68 4.39 -43.55
CA ARG A 283 8.53 3.11 -42.82
C ARG A 283 7.42 2.22 -43.38
N VAL A 284 6.36 2.79 -43.94
CA VAL A 284 5.28 2.02 -44.60
C VAL A 284 5.75 1.42 -45.93
N ARG A 285 6.63 2.12 -46.67
CA ARG A 285 7.15 1.63 -47.96
C ARG A 285 8.18 0.50 -47.86
N THR A 286 8.88 0.37 -46.74
CA THR A 286 9.84 -0.74 -46.56
C THR A 286 9.14 -2.05 -46.19
N ILE A 287 7.99 -1.99 -45.53
CA ILE A 287 7.22 -3.18 -45.13
C ILE A 287 6.53 -3.85 -46.33
N SER A 288 6.18 -3.09 -47.38
CA SER A 288 5.55 -3.65 -48.58
C SER A 288 6.53 -4.33 -49.55
N LYS A 289 7.86 -4.20 -49.35
CA LYS A 289 8.88 -4.78 -50.23
C LYS A 289 9.37 -6.17 -49.79
N ASP A 290 9.13 -6.54 -48.52
CA ASP A 290 9.53 -7.85 -47.96
C ASP A 290 8.45 -8.94 -48.07
N ARG A 291 7.29 -8.64 -48.69
CA ARG A 291 6.28 -9.66 -48.99
C ARG A 291 6.60 -10.36 -50.32
N VAL A 292 7.70 -11.10 -50.34
CA VAL A 292 8.04 -12.03 -51.42
C VAL A 292 7.08 -13.22 -51.38
N GLU A 293 6.42 -13.46 -52.51
CA GLU A 293 5.47 -14.54 -52.75
C GLU A 293 6.09 -15.91 -52.47
N GLN A 294 5.55 -16.60 -51.47
CA GLN A 294 5.85 -17.99 -51.19
C GLN A 294 5.07 -18.86 -52.19
N ILE A 295 5.67 -19.06 -53.37
CA ILE A 295 5.18 -19.98 -54.40
C ILE A 295 5.32 -21.42 -53.88
N GLU A 296 4.19 -22.06 -53.58
CA GLU A 296 4.10 -23.49 -53.29
C GLU A 296 4.50 -24.30 -54.54
N ARG A 297 5.70 -24.90 -54.53
CA ARG A 297 6.07 -25.96 -55.49
C ARG A 297 5.75 -27.32 -54.91
N GLY A 298 4.85 -28.01 -55.59
CA GLY A 298 4.34 -29.32 -55.23
C GLY A 298 5.36 -30.45 -55.23
N ARG A 299 4.94 -31.56 -54.62
CA ARG A 299 5.64 -32.84 -54.64
C ARG A 299 4.63 -33.95 -54.91
N PRO A 300 4.60 -34.56 -56.10
CA PRO A 300 3.97 -35.85 -56.32
C PRO A 300 5.05 -36.94 -56.23
N THR A 301 4.86 -37.95 -55.39
CA THR A 301 5.59 -39.22 -55.54
C THR A 301 4.63 -40.38 -55.34
N ALA A 302 4.64 -41.23 -56.37
CA ALA A 302 3.77 -42.36 -56.61
C ALA A 302 4.16 -43.62 -55.81
N ARG A 303 3.21 -44.57 -55.83
CA ARG A 303 3.26 -46.02 -55.55
C ARG A 303 4.61 -46.73 -55.75
N VAL A 304 4.89 -47.70 -54.86
CA VAL A 304 5.27 -49.13 -55.06
C VAL A 304 5.00 -49.78 -53.68
N GLY A 305 4.29 -50.90 -53.45
CA GLY A 305 4.18 -52.19 -54.12
C GLY A 305 4.88 -53.24 -53.25
N GLY A 306 4.13 -54.11 -52.56
CA GLY A 306 4.62 -55.18 -51.68
C GLY A 306 3.54 -55.67 -50.73
#